data_AF-A0A2T6CPR9-F1
#
_entry.id   AF-A0A2T6CPR9-F1
#
_cell.length_a   1.000
_cell.length_b   1.000
_cell.length_c   1.000
_cell.angle_alpha   90.00
_cell.angle_beta   90.00
_cell.angle_gamma   90.00
#
_symmetry.space_group_name_H-M   'P 1'
#
loop_
_entity.id
_entity.type
_entity.pdbx_description
1 polymer ?
#
loop_
_entity_poly.entity_id
_entity_poly.type
_entity_poly.pdbx_seq_one_letter_code
_entity_poly.pdbx_strand_id
1 'polypeptide(L)'
;MTTPAAASTPPAAAPPPVLFAELFDDSRVVHDLRDGALWDAAHTRLCLAPADMLAGIAHGVRERAGEKWRPALRQCGAAWGRRVAEGLDRACQDTLKKRLGAISMDAFLRYIVRYYSFGGWGLLEMDLSLARRGIVQASLRDSLFAFATASEVHEADGMADPMTEGLLAAMLSYLSGHDLDCVQTACTTRGAEASRFIISARPRVAMFAERVQAGMSHEEIIAML
;
A
#
# COMPACT_ATOMS: atom_id res chain seq x y z
N MET A 1 16.93 -22.24 -24.83
CA MET A 1 16.79 -20.95 -25.55
C MET A 1 15.54 -20.29 -25.04
N THR A 2 15.67 -19.39 -24.06
CA THR A 2 14.58 -18.59 -23.51
C THR A 2 14.39 -17.37 -24.39
N THR A 3 13.32 -17.35 -25.18
CA THR A 3 12.89 -16.17 -25.92
C THR A 3 12.58 -15.06 -24.90
N PRO A 4 13.14 -13.85 -25.01
CA PRO A 4 12.74 -12.74 -24.14
C PRO A 4 11.27 -12.45 -24.41
N ALA A 5 10.46 -12.36 -23.35
CA ALA A 5 9.10 -11.86 -23.47
C ALA A 5 9.18 -10.43 -24.03
N ALA A 6 8.67 -10.24 -25.25
CA ALA A 6 8.59 -8.92 -25.86
C ALA A 6 7.79 -8.02 -24.91
N ALA A 7 8.37 -6.88 -24.53
CA ALA A 7 7.65 -5.87 -23.78
C ALA A 7 6.48 -5.40 -24.66
N SER A 8 5.25 -5.76 -24.25
CA SER A 8 4.02 -5.28 -24.89
C SER A 8 4.06 -3.76 -24.92
N THR A 9 4.02 -3.19 -26.12
CA THR A 9 4.06 -1.73 -26.29
C THR A 9 2.68 -1.18 -25.90
N PRO A 10 2.58 -0.09 -25.13
CA PRO A 10 1.28 0.54 -24.86
C PRO A 10 0.56 0.88 -26.18
N PRO A 11 -0.79 0.91 -26.19
CA PRO A 11 -1.56 1.18 -27.40
C PRO A 11 -1.13 2.48 -28.10
N ALA A 12 -1.07 2.45 -29.43
CA ALA A 12 -0.43 3.46 -30.30
C ALA A 12 -1.08 4.87 -30.31
N ALA A 13 -2.18 5.08 -29.60
CA ALA A 13 -2.83 6.38 -29.48
C ALA A 13 -2.56 6.96 -28.09
N ALA A 14 -1.97 8.16 -28.03
CA ALA A 14 -1.95 8.94 -26.80
C ALA A 14 -3.41 9.19 -26.37
N PRO A 15 -3.86 8.68 -25.21
CA PRO A 15 -5.24 8.83 -24.82
C PRO A 15 -5.53 10.28 -24.46
N PRO A 16 -6.82 10.65 -24.41
CA PRO A 16 -7.21 11.94 -23.89
C PRO A 16 -6.64 12.14 -22.47
N PRO A 17 -6.29 13.38 -22.09
CA PRO A 17 -5.80 13.68 -20.75
C PRO A 17 -6.78 13.13 -19.71
N VAL A 18 -6.29 12.24 -18.85
CA VAL A 18 -7.09 11.63 -17.78
C VAL A 18 -7.20 12.63 -16.64
N LEU A 19 -8.41 12.87 -16.16
CA LEU A 19 -8.55 13.68 -14.95
C LEU A 19 -7.99 12.90 -13.76
N PHE A 20 -7.31 13.57 -12.84
CA PHE A 20 -6.78 12.94 -11.61
C PHE A 20 -7.85 12.13 -10.84
N ALA A 21 -9.12 12.59 -10.91
CA ALA A 21 -10.25 11.92 -10.29
C ALA A 21 -10.67 10.60 -10.99
N GLU A 22 -10.25 10.38 -12.23
CA GLU A 22 -10.64 9.25 -13.07
C GLU A 22 -9.54 8.19 -13.21
N LEU A 23 -8.42 8.33 -12.49
CA LEU A 23 -7.29 7.41 -12.56
C LEU A 23 -7.65 5.96 -12.20
N PHE A 24 -8.74 5.77 -11.44
CA PHE A 24 -9.21 4.48 -10.92
C PHE A 24 -10.66 4.19 -11.33
N ASP A 25 -11.03 4.63 -12.52
CA ASP A 25 -12.33 4.30 -13.11
C ASP A 25 -12.20 2.98 -13.90
N ASP A 26 -12.94 1.96 -13.50
CA ASP A 26 -12.97 0.65 -14.16
C ASP A 26 -13.30 0.76 -15.66
N SER A 27 -14.14 1.73 -16.05
CA SER A 27 -14.52 1.96 -17.45
C SER A 27 -13.35 2.44 -18.32
N ARG A 28 -12.25 2.90 -17.71
CA ARG A 28 -11.03 3.34 -18.40
C ARG A 28 -9.95 2.27 -18.47
N VAL A 29 -10.19 1.07 -17.94
CA VAL A 29 -9.28 -0.05 -18.11
C VAL A 29 -9.28 -0.49 -19.57
N VAL A 30 -8.11 -0.47 -20.20
CA VAL A 30 -7.95 -0.91 -21.59
C VAL A 30 -7.58 -2.38 -21.59
N HIS A 31 -8.42 -3.18 -22.25
CA HIS A 31 -8.23 -4.61 -22.44
C HIS A 31 -7.64 -4.88 -23.82
N ASP A 32 -6.35 -5.18 -23.89
CA ASP A 32 -5.75 -5.77 -25.09
C ASP A 32 -5.80 -7.30 -24.97
N LEU A 33 -6.87 -7.88 -25.51
CA LEU A 33 -7.07 -9.33 -25.50
C LEU A 33 -6.11 -10.07 -26.43
N ARG A 34 -5.47 -9.38 -27.40
CA ARG A 34 -4.53 -10.02 -28.32
C ARG A 34 -3.18 -10.24 -27.63
N ASP A 35 -2.73 -9.24 -26.89
CA ASP A 35 -1.46 -9.29 -26.16
C ASP A 35 -1.63 -9.78 -24.71
N GLY A 36 -2.87 -10.06 -24.29
CA GLY A 36 -3.20 -10.44 -22.90
C GLY A 36 -2.79 -9.37 -21.90
N ALA A 37 -2.91 -8.10 -22.29
CA ALA A 37 -2.46 -6.96 -21.52
C ALA A 37 -3.65 -6.12 -21.03
N LEU A 38 -3.57 -5.71 -19.77
CA LEU A 38 -4.49 -4.78 -19.16
C LEU A 38 -3.70 -3.52 -18.83
N TRP A 39 -4.31 -2.36 -19.06
CA TRP A 39 -3.70 -1.07 -18.77
C TRP A 39 -4.69 -0.20 -18.02
N ASP A 40 -4.24 0.45 -16.96
CA ASP A 40 -5.03 1.47 -16.29
C ASP A 40 -5.06 2.78 -17.09
N ALA A 41 -5.82 3.75 -16.59
CA ALA A 41 -5.93 5.07 -17.19
C ALA A 41 -4.60 5.86 -17.19
N ALA A 42 -3.62 5.46 -16.36
CA ALA A 42 -2.29 6.03 -16.31
C ALA A 42 -1.26 5.27 -17.17
N HIS A 43 -1.71 4.33 -18.01
CA HIS A 43 -0.86 3.41 -18.79
C HIS A 43 0.09 2.55 -17.96
N THR A 44 -0.29 2.25 -16.73
CA THR A 44 0.37 1.21 -15.96
C THR A 44 -0.19 -0.14 -16.37
N ARG A 45 0.70 -1.07 -16.72
CA ARG A 45 0.29 -2.45 -17.01
C ARG A 45 -0.24 -3.09 -15.73
N LEU A 46 -1.47 -3.60 -15.80
CA LEU A 46 -2.12 -4.33 -14.73
C LEU A 46 -1.94 -5.84 -14.91
N CYS A 47 -1.93 -6.55 -13.78
CA CYS A 47 -1.97 -8.00 -13.73
C CYS A 47 -3.07 -8.40 -12.76
N LEU A 48 -4.03 -9.20 -13.24
CA LEU A 48 -5.05 -9.80 -12.38
C LEU A 48 -4.50 -11.13 -11.86
N ALA A 49 -4.46 -11.26 -10.54
CA ALA A 49 -4.02 -12.47 -9.87
C ALA A 49 -5.05 -12.88 -8.82
N PRO A 50 -5.35 -14.18 -8.67
CA PRO A 50 -6.21 -14.64 -7.58
C PRO A 50 -5.51 -14.42 -6.23
N ALA A 51 -6.30 -14.21 -5.17
CA ALA A 51 -5.79 -14.04 -3.81
C ALA A 51 -4.87 -15.20 -3.37
N ASP A 52 -5.18 -16.43 -3.80
CA ASP A 52 -4.40 -17.63 -3.51
C ASP A 52 -2.98 -17.58 -4.08
N MET A 53 -2.77 -16.88 -5.21
CA MET A 53 -1.43 -16.67 -5.75
C MET A 53 -0.59 -15.83 -4.78
N LEU A 54 -1.18 -14.79 -4.18
CA LEU A 54 -0.50 -13.97 -3.19
C LEU A 54 -0.21 -14.76 -1.91
N ALA A 55 -1.16 -15.58 -1.45
CA ALA A 55 -0.97 -16.47 -0.31
C ALA A 55 0.19 -17.47 -0.57
N GLY A 56 0.24 -18.08 -1.75
CA GLY A 56 1.34 -18.96 -2.15
C GLY A 56 2.70 -18.26 -2.21
N ILE A 57 2.75 -17.01 -2.70
CA ILE A 57 3.98 -16.20 -2.68
C ILE A 57 4.39 -15.90 -1.24
N ALA A 58 3.47 -15.48 -0.39
CA ALA A 58 3.75 -15.18 1.02
C ALA A 58 4.29 -16.40 1.76
N HIS A 59 3.67 -17.58 1.55
CA HIS A 59 4.13 -18.86 2.07
C HIS A 59 5.56 -19.18 1.58
N GLY A 60 5.83 -19.10 0.28
CA GLY A 60 7.16 -19.39 -0.27
C GLY A 60 8.24 -18.41 0.20
N VAL A 61 7.90 -17.13 0.44
CA VAL A 61 8.81 -16.15 1.05
C VAL A 61 9.11 -16.52 2.50
N ARG A 62 8.10 -16.93 3.27
CA ARG A 62 8.25 -17.35 4.67
C ARG A 62 9.15 -18.58 4.79
N GLU A 63 8.88 -19.63 4.02
CA GLU A 63 9.69 -20.85 4.00
C GLU A 63 11.17 -20.57 3.68
N ARG A 64 11.42 -19.67 2.72
CA ARG A 64 12.79 -19.37 2.25
C ARG A 64 13.54 -18.37 3.10
N ALA A 65 12.86 -17.34 3.60
CA ALA A 65 13.48 -16.26 4.36
C ALA A 65 13.55 -16.56 5.87
N GLY A 66 12.81 -17.57 6.36
CA GLY A 66 12.72 -17.89 7.78
C GLY A 66 12.31 -16.64 8.57
N GLU A 67 12.98 -16.39 9.70
CA GLU A 67 12.75 -15.21 10.57
C GLU A 67 12.81 -13.86 9.85
N LYS A 68 13.45 -13.78 8.67
CA LYS A 68 13.58 -12.54 7.88
C LYS A 68 12.42 -12.28 6.92
N TRP A 69 11.37 -13.10 6.95
CA TRP A 69 10.22 -12.95 6.05
C TRP A 69 9.51 -11.60 6.23
N ARG A 70 9.32 -11.13 7.48
CA ARG A 70 8.62 -9.86 7.73
C ARG A 70 9.41 -8.65 7.22
N PRO A 71 10.70 -8.46 7.56
CA PRO A 71 11.48 -7.38 6.99
C PRO A 71 11.54 -7.42 5.45
N ALA A 72 11.61 -8.62 4.86
CA ALA A 72 11.61 -8.79 3.40
C ALA A 72 10.30 -8.31 2.77
N LEU A 73 9.15 -8.76 3.29
CA LEU A 73 7.84 -8.28 2.82
C LEU A 73 7.68 -6.77 3.06
N ARG A 74 8.11 -6.25 4.21
CA ARG A 74 8.09 -4.80 4.45
C ARG A 74 8.94 -4.03 3.45
N GLN A 75 10.09 -4.56 3.05
CA GLN A 75 10.93 -3.96 2.01
C GLN A 75 10.25 -4.01 0.64
N CYS A 76 9.58 -5.11 0.29
CA CYS A 76 8.77 -5.23 -0.91
C CYS A 76 7.65 -4.17 -0.92
N GLY A 77 6.92 -4.03 0.19
CA GLY A 77 5.91 -2.99 0.40
C GLY A 77 6.47 -1.59 0.20
N ALA A 78 7.65 -1.29 0.78
CA ALA A 78 8.29 0.01 0.62
C ALA A 78 8.74 0.30 -0.82
N ALA A 79 9.25 -0.71 -1.53
CA ALA A 79 9.59 -0.58 -2.94
C ALA A 79 8.34 -0.37 -3.81
N TRP A 80 7.25 -1.07 -3.49
CA TRP A 80 5.97 -0.89 -4.15
C TRP A 80 5.38 0.51 -3.90
N GLY A 81 5.30 0.95 -2.64
CA GLY A 81 4.82 2.28 -2.28
C GLY A 81 5.60 3.41 -2.97
N ARG A 82 6.94 3.32 -3.05
CA ARG A 82 7.73 4.29 -3.84
C ARG A 82 7.29 4.36 -5.30
N ARG A 83 7.11 3.21 -5.97
CA ARG A 83 6.67 3.18 -7.37
C ARG A 83 5.28 3.78 -7.55
N VAL A 84 4.37 3.53 -6.61
CA VAL A 84 3.02 4.13 -6.62
C VAL A 84 3.11 5.65 -6.47
N ALA A 85 3.90 6.14 -5.51
CA ALA A 85 4.08 7.58 -5.30
C ALA A 85 4.72 8.27 -6.52
N GLU A 86 5.72 7.64 -7.15
CA GLU A 86 6.34 8.15 -8.39
C GLU A 86 5.36 8.12 -9.57
N GLY A 87 4.56 7.06 -9.70
CA GLY A 87 3.51 6.98 -10.71
C GLY A 87 2.46 8.07 -10.54
N LEU A 88 2.06 8.31 -9.29
CA LEU A 88 1.16 9.39 -8.94
C LEU A 88 1.74 10.76 -9.25
N ASP A 89 3.01 11.00 -8.90
CA ASP A 89 3.69 12.26 -9.17
C ASP A 89 3.80 12.54 -10.68
N ARG A 90 4.05 11.51 -11.49
CA ARG A 90 3.96 11.61 -12.97
C ARG A 90 2.54 11.98 -13.41
N ALA A 91 1.53 11.27 -12.93
CA ALA A 91 0.14 11.58 -13.25
C ALA A 91 -0.26 13.02 -12.83
N CYS A 92 0.18 13.49 -11.67
CA CYS A 92 -0.02 14.88 -11.24
C CYS A 92 0.65 15.88 -12.19
N GLN A 93 1.87 15.59 -12.65
CA GLN A 93 2.56 16.45 -13.61
C GLN A 93 1.81 16.49 -14.94
N ASP A 94 1.44 15.33 -15.46
CA ASP A 94 0.80 15.24 -16.77
C ASP A 94 -0.56 15.95 -16.79
N THR A 95 -1.34 15.79 -15.70
CA THR A 95 -2.75 16.23 -15.63
C THR A 95 -2.94 17.60 -14.98
N LEU A 96 -2.18 17.93 -13.93
CA LEU A 96 -2.33 19.15 -13.14
C LEU A 96 -1.17 20.13 -13.31
N LYS A 97 -0.10 19.75 -14.03
CA LYS A 97 1.15 20.51 -14.14
C LYS A 97 1.76 20.86 -12.78
N LYS A 98 1.58 19.97 -11.80
CA LYS A 98 2.04 20.11 -10.42
C LYS A 98 2.81 18.87 -9.99
N ARG A 99 3.74 19.05 -9.06
CA ARG A 99 4.35 17.94 -8.31
C ARG A 99 3.36 17.41 -7.28
N LEU A 100 3.49 16.14 -6.89
CA LEU A 100 2.66 15.51 -5.88
C LEU A 100 2.66 16.30 -4.56
N GLY A 101 3.81 16.80 -4.11
CA GLY A 101 3.89 17.63 -2.89
C GLY A 101 3.14 18.97 -2.96
N ALA A 102 2.65 19.37 -4.13
CA ALA A 102 1.90 20.61 -4.35
C ALA A 102 0.37 20.39 -4.50
N ILE A 103 -0.12 19.15 -4.40
CA ILE A 103 -1.57 18.89 -4.34
C ILE A 103 -2.08 18.99 -2.90
N SER A 104 -3.40 19.16 -2.73
CA SER A 104 -3.97 19.18 -1.38
C SER A 104 -3.86 17.80 -0.73
N MET A 105 -3.66 17.77 0.58
CA MET A 105 -3.66 16.53 1.36
C MET A 105 -4.94 15.72 1.13
N ASP A 106 -6.10 16.38 1.09
CA ASP A 106 -7.39 15.75 0.76
C ASP A 106 -7.41 15.05 -0.61
N ALA A 107 -6.77 15.64 -1.65
CA ALA A 107 -6.66 15.00 -2.95
C ALA A 107 -5.77 13.75 -2.89
N PHE A 108 -4.66 13.82 -2.15
CA PHE A 108 -3.80 12.66 -1.92
C PHE A 108 -4.52 11.54 -1.16
N LEU A 109 -5.23 11.86 -0.09
CA LEU A 109 -5.99 10.89 0.69
C LEU A 109 -7.06 10.19 -0.15
N ARG A 110 -7.81 10.94 -0.96
CA ARG A 110 -8.78 10.34 -1.89
C ARG A 110 -8.12 9.42 -2.91
N TYR A 111 -6.92 9.79 -3.39
CA TYR A 111 -6.17 8.92 -4.30
C TYR A 111 -5.79 7.60 -3.64
N ILE A 112 -5.15 7.62 -2.47
CA ILE A 112 -4.66 6.39 -1.83
C ILE A 112 -5.81 5.46 -1.44
N VAL A 113 -6.93 6.01 -0.95
CA VAL A 113 -8.13 5.23 -0.65
C VAL A 113 -8.67 4.53 -1.90
N ARG A 114 -8.78 5.25 -3.02
CA ARG A 114 -9.23 4.68 -4.29
C ARG A 114 -8.23 3.69 -4.88
N TYR A 115 -6.93 3.94 -4.74
CA TYR A 115 -5.87 3.03 -5.17
C TYR A 115 -6.02 1.66 -4.50
N TYR A 116 -6.27 1.65 -3.19
CA TYR A 116 -6.48 0.43 -2.42
C TYR A 116 -7.72 -0.34 -2.89
N SER A 117 -8.85 0.33 -3.03
CA SER A 117 -10.10 -0.32 -3.43
C SER A 117 -10.07 -0.81 -4.88
N PHE A 118 -9.56 0.00 -5.81
CA PHE A 118 -9.46 -0.35 -7.23
C PHE A 118 -8.51 -1.53 -7.46
N GLY A 119 -7.40 -1.58 -6.73
CA GLY A 119 -6.45 -2.70 -6.81
C GLY A 119 -6.91 -3.97 -6.08
N GLY A 120 -8.05 -3.95 -5.39
CA GLY A 120 -8.54 -5.09 -4.61
C GLY A 120 -7.69 -5.39 -3.37
N TRP A 121 -6.96 -4.40 -2.85
CA TRP A 121 -6.07 -4.57 -1.68
C TRP A 121 -6.81 -4.49 -0.34
N GLY A 122 -8.01 -3.90 -0.36
CA GLY A 122 -8.89 -3.72 0.79
C GLY A 122 -9.52 -2.32 0.82
N LEU A 123 -10.22 -2.01 1.91
CA LEU A 123 -10.89 -0.73 2.13
C LEU A 123 -10.07 0.10 3.12
N LEU A 124 -9.25 1.00 2.59
CA LEU A 124 -8.41 1.89 3.37
C LEU A 124 -9.18 3.13 3.80
N GLU A 125 -9.01 3.52 5.06
CA GLU A 125 -9.43 4.78 5.63
C GLU A 125 -8.23 5.46 6.28
N MET A 126 -8.16 6.78 6.20
CA MET A 126 -7.09 7.57 6.78
C MET A 126 -7.66 8.66 7.69
N ASP A 127 -7.12 8.74 8.90
CA ASP A 127 -7.48 9.76 9.88
C ASP A 127 -6.27 10.68 10.16
N LEU A 128 -6.51 11.98 9.96
CA LEU A 128 -5.55 13.06 10.15
C LEU A 128 -5.85 13.92 11.39
N SER A 129 -6.77 13.49 12.27
CA SER A 129 -7.12 14.18 13.51
C SER A 129 -5.88 14.52 14.37
N LEU A 130 -4.87 13.64 14.35
CA LEU A 130 -3.60 13.80 15.06
C LEU A 130 -2.43 14.29 14.18
N ALA A 131 -2.69 14.72 12.94
CA ALA A 131 -1.64 15.12 12.00
C ALA A 131 -0.81 16.31 12.51
N ARG A 132 -1.43 17.24 13.27
CA ARG A 132 -0.71 18.35 13.93
C ARG A 132 0.29 17.89 14.98
N ARG A 133 0.11 16.69 15.54
CA ARG A 133 1.06 16.03 16.44
C ARG A 133 2.08 15.19 15.69
N GLY A 134 2.05 15.20 14.35
CA GLY A 134 2.93 14.40 13.49
C GLY A 134 2.53 12.93 13.40
N ILE A 135 1.23 12.64 13.55
CA ILE A 135 0.71 11.27 13.58
C ILE A 135 -0.44 11.14 12.58
N VAL A 136 -0.34 10.14 11.74
CA VAL A 136 -1.40 9.75 10.79
C VAL A 136 -1.86 8.35 11.15
N GLN A 137 -3.16 8.16 11.23
CA GLN A 137 -3.75 6.86 11.49
C GLN A 137 -4.33 6.31 10.19
N ALA A 138 -4.23 5.00 10.01
CA ALA A 138 -4.87 4.30 8.91
C ALA A 138 -5.61 3.05 9.42
N SER A 139 -6.76 2.77 8.84
CA SER A 139 -7.56 1.57 9.08
C SER A 139 -7.78 0.87 7.75
N LEU A 140 -7.55 -0.44 7.69
CA LEU A 140 -7.71 -1.25 6.51
C LEU A 140 -8.64 -2.43 6.83
N ARG A 141 -9.86 -2.37 6.29
CA ARG A 141 -10.80 -3.50 6.28
C ARG A 141 -10.52 -4.37 5.06
N ASP A 142 -10.87 -5.65 5.17
CA ASP A 142 -10.72 -6.62 4.07
C ASP A 142 -9.31 -6.64 3.47
N SER A 143 -8.28 -6.54 4.33
CA SER A 143 -6.88 -6.53 3.87
C SER A 143 -6.54 -7.85 3.18
N LEU A 144 -6.21 -7.76 1.90
CA LEU A 144 -5.77 -8.91 1.10
C LEU A 144 -4.46 -9.51 1.64
N PHE A 145 -3.55 -8.69 2.17
CA PHE A 145 -2.28 -9.16 2.74
C PHE A 145 -2.47 -9.83 4.09
N ALA A 146 -3.36 -9.30 4.94
CA ALA A 146 -3.72 -9.96 6.19
C ALA A 146 -4.38 -11.32 5.90
N PHE A 147 -5.25 -11.39 4.89
CA PHE A 147 -5.81 -12.67 4.43
C PHE A 147 -4.72 -13.63 3.92
N ALA A 148 -3.84 -13.17 3.02
CA ALA A 148 -2.81 -14.00 2.41
C ALA A 148 -1.78 -14.55 3.40
N THR A 149 -1.66 -13.96 4.59
CA THR A 149 -0.75 -14.40 5.65
C THR A 149 -1.46 -15.02 6.85
N ALA A 150 -2.81 -15.03 6.87
CA ALA A 150 -3.61 -15.42 8.03
C ALA A 150 -3.35 -16.85 8.51
N SER A 151 -3.19 -17.81 7.60
CA SER A 151 -2.97 -19.22 7.94
C SER A 151 -1.57 -19.52 8.47
N GLU A 152 -0.64 -18.58 8.32
CA GLU A 152 0.78 -18.77 8.61
C GLU A 152 1.22 -18.01 9.86
N VAL A 153 0.59 -16.86 10.15
CA VAL A 153 0.95 -15.97 11.27
C VAL A 153 0.49 -16.58 12.59
N HIS A 154 1.46 -16.99 13.41
CA HIS A 154 1.24 -17.38 14.80
C HIS A 154 1.25 -16.13 15.69
N GLU A 155 0.71 -16.21 16.92
CA GLU A 155 0.75 -15.08 17.86
C GLU A 155 2.17 -14.53 18.09
N ALA A 156 3.17 -15.41 18.07
CA ALA A 156 4.58 -15.05 18.22
C ALA A 156 5.16 -14.27 17.01
N ASP A 157 4.52 -14.34 15.84
CA ASP A 157 4.98 -13.69 14.60
C ASP A 157 4.59 -12.20 14.52
N GLY A 158 3.82 -11.70 15.50
CA GLY A 158 3.36 -10.31 15.55
C GLY A 158 2.21 -10.01 14.57
N MET A 159 2.18 -8.78 14.04
CA MET A 159 1.06 -8.29 13.22
C MET A 159 1.15 -8.73 11.76
N ALA A 160 0.05 -9.11 11.09
CA ALA A 160 0.13 -9.90 9.86
C ALA A 160 0.48 -9.13 8.56
N ASP A 161 0.51 -7.79 8.55
CA ASP A 161 0.56 -6.98 7.31
C ASP A 161 1.81 -6.08 7.18
N PRO A 162 3.03 -6.65 7.11
CA PRO A 162 4.26 -5.88 6.90
C PRO A 162 4.32 -5.23 5.51
N MET A 163 3.60 -5.77 4.52
CA MET A 163 3.53 -5.19 3.16
C MET A 163 2.87 -3.80 3.20
N THR A 164 1.70 -3.69 3.84
CA THR A 164 0.99 -2.42 3.99
C THR A 164 1.80 -1.43 4.84
N GLU A 165 2.48 -1.88 5.91
CA GLU A 165 3.38 -1.01 6.68
C GLU A 165 4.45 -0.36 5.79
N GLY A 166 5.14 -1.17 4.99
CA GLY A 166 6.17 -0.69 4.08
C GLY A 166 5.62 0.28 3.04
N LEU A 167 4.48 -0.04 2.45
CA LEU A 167 3.82 0.79 1.44
C LEU A 167 3.43 2.15 2.01
N LEU A 168 2.71 2.18 3.13
CA LEU A 168 2.24 3.42 3.75
C LEU A 168 3.41 4.30 4.18
N ALA A 169 4.44 3.71 4.82
CA ALA A 169 5.65 4.44 5.21
C ALA A 169 6.32 5.10 3.99
N ALA A 170 6.52 4.34 2.90
CA ALA A 170 7.19 4.83 1.71
C ALA A 170 6.39 5.94 0.99
N MET A 171 5.08 5.77 0.83
CA MET A 171 4.25 6.75 0.12
C MET A 171 4.16 8.06 0.89
N LEU A 172 3.92 8.01 2.20
CA LEU A 172 3.78 9.21 3.01
C LEU A 172 5.13 9.91 3.20
N SER A 173 6.24 9.16 3.23
CA SER A 173 7.59 9.74 3.19
C SER A 173 7.84 10.51 1.90
N TYR A 174 7.48 9.90 0.75
CA TYR A 174 7.62 10.55 -0.56
C TYR A 174 6.82 11.84 -0.63
N LEU A 175 5.56 11.80 -0.19
CA LEU A 175 4.66 12.97 -0.22
C LEU A 175 5.15 14.10 0.68
N SER A 176 5.53 13.77 1.91
CA SER A 176 5.89 14.76 2.93
C SER A 176 7.32 15.29 2.79
N GLY A 177 8.20 14.56 2.09
CA GLY A 177 9.63 14.83 2.07
C GLY A 177 10.35 14.54 3.39
N HIS A 178 9.69 13.86 4.33
CA HIS A 178 10.25 13.48 5.64
C HIS A 178 10.44 11.96 5.72
N ASP A 179 11.41 11.50 6.51
CA ASP A 179 11.60 10.06 6.80
C ASP A 179 10.51 9.61 7.80
N LEU A 180 9.42 9.08 7.24
CA LEU A 180 8.31 8.50 7.99
C LEU A 180 8.42 6.98 8.00
N ASP A 181 7.88 6.40 9.06
CA ASP A 181 7.76 4.97 9.26
C ASP A 181 6.31 4.63 9.64
N CYS A 182 5.96 3.35 9.59
CA CYS A 182 4.62 2.84 9.87
C CYS A 182 4.73 1.56 10.70
N VAL A 183 3.82 1.40 11.65
CA VAL A 183 3.64 0.18 12.43
C VAL A 183 2.17 -0.23 12.46
N GLN A 184 1.91 -1.52 12.29
CA GLN A 184 0.59 -2.10 12.53
C GLN A 184 0.39 -2.30 14.04
N THR A 185 -0.76 -1.87 14.53
CA THR A 185 -1.12 -1.84 15.96
C THR A 185 -2.35 -2.70 16.26
N ALA A 186 -3.15 -3.02 15.25
CA ALA A 186 -4.23 -4.01 15.32
C ALA A 186 -4.30 -4.79 14.00
N CYS A 187 -4.77 -6.03 14.06
CA CYS A 187 -4.88 -6.90 12.90
C CYS A 187 -6.12 -7.80 12.97
N THR A 188 -6.77 -8.00 11.82
CA THR A 188 -7.94 -8.88 11.69
C THR A 188 -7.64 -10.34 12.01
N THR A 189 -6.42 -10.81 11.73
CA THR A 189 -5.98 -12.16 12.09
C THR A 189 -5.89 -12.38 13.60
N ARG A 190 -5.92 -11.29 14.39
CA ARG A 190 -5.89 -11.29 15.87
C ARG A 190 -7.23 -10.86 16.48
N GLY A 191 -8.32 -10.95 15.72
CA GLY A 191 -9.67 -10.67 16.20
C GLY A 191 -10.09 -9.19 16.19
N ALA A 192 -9.27 -8.28 15.65
CA ALA A 192 -9.70 -6.90 15.43
C ALA A 192 -10.66 -6.80 14.24
N GLU A 193 -11.54 -5.79 14.23
CA GLU A 193 -12.45 -5.55 13.10
C GLU A 193 -11.71 -5.10 11.82
N ALA A 194 -10.57 -4.41 11.99
CA ALA A 194 -9.75 -3.90 10.89
C ALA A 194 -8.27 -3.94 11.28
N SER A 195 -7.41 -3.98 10.27
CA SER A 195 -5.99 -3.73 10.49
C SER A 195 -5.76 -2.24 10.71
N ARG A 196 -5.15 -1.85 11.83
CA ARG A 196 -4.90 -0.45 12.16
C ARG A 196 -3.42 -0.14 12.19
N PHE A 197 -3.06 1.03 11.67
CA PHE A 197 -1.68 1.45 11.47
C PHE A 197 -1.47 2.85 12.02
N ILE A 198 -0.27 3.10 12.53
CA ILE A 198 0.20 4.42 12.93
C ILE A 198 1.42 4.77 12.08
N ILE A 199 1.36 5.92 11.42
CA ILE A 199 2.44 6.50 10.63
C ILE A 199 2.98 7.74 11.34
N SER A 200 4.29 7.79 11.55
CA SER A 200 4.96 8.93 12.19
C SER A 200 6.46 8.92 11.88
N ALA A 201 7.22 9.83 12.49
CA ALA A 201 8.68 9.80 12.41
C ALA A 201 9.24 8.50 13.01
N ARG A 202 10.30 7.95 12.40
CA ARG A 202 10.89 6.65 12.74
C ARG A 202 11.14 6.42 14.24
N PRO A 203 11.72 7.37 15.03
CA PRO A 203 11.93 7.14 16.46
C PRO A 203 10.63 6.89 17.22
N ARG A 204 9.54 7.58 16.83
CA ARG A 204 8.24 7.44 17.49
C ARG A 204 7.57 6.13 17.10
N VAL A 205 7.71 5.71 15.84
CA VAL A 205 7.20 4.41 15.38
C VAL A 205 7.90 3.26 16.08
N ALA A 206 9.21 3.36 16.33
CA ALA A 206 9.93 2.37 17.13
C ALA A 206 9.34 2.23 18.55
N MET A 207 9.05 3.36 19.22
CA MET A 207 8.38 3.34 20.53
C MET A 207 6.98 2.69 20.47
N PHE A 208 6.23 2.92 19.40
CA PHE A 208 4.92 2.27 19.22
C PHE A 208 5.05 0.77 18.99
N ALA A 209 6.05 0.34 18.21
CA ALA A 209 6.32 -1.07 17.97
C ALA A 209 6.66 -1.81 19.28
N GLU A 210 7.46 -1.21 20.16
CA GLU A 210 7.75 -1.76 21.50
C GLU A 210 6.47 -1.92 22.34
N ARG A 211 5.55 -0.95 22.28
CA ARG A 211 4.27 -1.02 23.00
C ARG A 211 3.34 -2.11 22.46
N VAL A 212 3.30 -2.28 21.14
CA VAL A 212 2.57 -3.38 20.50
C VAL A 212 3.14 -4.73 20.93
N GLN A 213 4.47 -4.85 21.00
CA GLN A 213 5.13 -6.06 21.50
C GLN A 213 4.85 -6.32 22.98
N ALA A 214 4.69 -5.26 23.79
CA ALA A 214 4.27 -5.34 25.18
C ALA A 214 2.78 -5.67 25.36
N GLY A 215 2.02 -5.85 24.27
CA GLY A 215 0.61 -6.24 24.31
C GLY A 215 -0.39 -5.09 24.42
N MET A 216 0.05 -3.84 24.28
CA MET A 216 -0.87 -2.69 24.29
C MET A 216 -1.77 -2.68 23.05
N SER A 217 -3.04 -2.38 23.26
CA SER A 217 -4.02 -2.14 22.20
C SER A 217 -3.75 -0.83 21.45
N HIS A 218 -4.36 -0.70 20.27
CA HIS A 218 -4.31 0.52 19.48
C HIS A 218 -4.84 1.72 20.28
N GLU A 219 -5.97 1.56 20.94
CA GLU A 219 -6.65 2.58 21.74
C GLU A 219 -5.78 3.07 22.89
N GLU A 220 -5.11 2.14 23.61
CA GLU A 220 -4.16 2.49 24.67
C GLU A 220 -2.97 3.28 24.13
N ILE A 221 -2.42 2.88 22.98
CA ILE A 221 -1.31 3.61 22.34
C ILE A 221 -1.75 5.03 21.96
N ILE A 222 -2.96 5.19 21.40
CA ILE A 222 -3.49 6.48 20.98
C ILE A 222 -3.80 7.39 22.17
N ALA A 223 -4.34 6.85 23.27
CA ALA A 223 -4.67 7.62 24.47
C ALA A 223 -3.44 8.26 25.16
N MET A 224 -2.23 7.78 24.86
CA MET A 224 -0.97 8.32 25.40
C MET A 224 -0.39 9.49 24.59
N LEU A 225 -1.02 9.89 23.48
CA LEU A 225 -0.54 10.90 22.53
C LEU A 225 -1.13 12.28 22.76
#